data_AF-A0A7S4REB3-F1
#
_entry.id   AF-A0A7S4REB3-F1
#
_cell.length_a   1.000
_cell.length_b   1.000
_cell.length_c   1.000
_cell.angle_alpha   90.00
_cell.angle_beta   90.00
_cell.angle_gamma   90.00
#
_symmetry.space_group_name_H-M   'P 1'
#
loop_
_entity.id
_entity.type
_entity.pdbx_description
1 polymer ?
#
loop_
_entity_poly.entity_id
_entity_poly.type
_entity_poly.pdbx_seq_one_letter_code
_entity_poly.pdbx_strand_id
1 'polypeptide(L)'
;MTRNSNPKTFLFLIALTTALVFLINDAVTNYRQTSTRRMSIDLGGGKCKWTPPDVDSINNKKFFKTLIAGFPSGDKRLTFAQLEALTGFPARDEWDFEHLGMTNHPFIKANYPHHEGIWGWQDAGDQVIMVVRNIKRAMVEYHDILWDIGYAKTWDQAFELIPNLYQERPPLDDFMAWRDERVFDEI
;
A
#
# COMPACT_ATOMS: atom_id res chain seq x y z
N MET A 1 -38.82 -35.49 -50.45
CA MET A 1 -39.33 -35.37 -49.06
C MET A 1 -38.92 -34.01 -48.51
N THR A 2 -39.78 -33.01 -48.62
CA THR A 2 -39.57 -31.67 -48.06
C THR A 2 -39.98 -31.68 -46.59
N ARG A 3 -39.01 -31.57 -45.67
CA ARG A 3 -39.28 -31.48 -44.23
C ARG A 3 -39.99 -30.15 -43.95
N ASN A 4 -41.28 -30.24 -43.64
CA ASN A 4 -42.10 -29.10 -43.28
C ASN A 4 -41.75 -28.66 -41.85
N SER A 5 -40.77 -27.76 -41.72
CA SER A 5 -40.38 -27.22 -40.41
C SER A 5 -41.45 -26.27 -39.90
N ASN A 6 -42.02 -26.58 -38.73
CA ASN A 6 -43.05 -25.77 -38.11
C ASN A 6 -42.50 -24.38 -37.74
N PRO A 7 -43.04 -23.28 -38.28
CA PRO A 7 -42.53 -21.92 -38.06
C PRO A 7 -42.55 -21.51 -36.57
N LYS A 8 -43.41 -22.13 -35.76
CA LYS A 8 -43.45 -21.91 -34.31
C LYS A 8 -42.19 -22.43 -33.61
N THR A 9 -41.64 -23.54 -34.08
CA THR A 9 -40.42 -24.14 -33.52
C THR A 9 -39.19 -23.28 -33.83
N PHE A 10 -39.16 -22.67 -35.01
CA PHE A 10 -38.08 -21.76 -35.41
C PHE A 10 -38.10 -20.46 -34.59
N LEU A 11 -39.27 -19.85 -34.39
CA LEU A 11 -39.43 -18.67 -33.53
C LEU A 11 -39.07 -18.95 -32.07
N PHE A 12 -39.43 -20.13 -31.56
CA PHE A 12 -39.07 -20.54 -30.20
C PHE A 12 -37.56 -20.70 -30.01
N LEU A 13 -36.86 -21.30 -30.99
CA LEU A 13 -35.40 -21.41 -30.98
C LEU A 13 -34.72 -20.03 -31.01
N ILE A 14 -35.22 -19.10 -31.82
CA ILE A 14 -34.71 -17.73 -31.84
C ILE A 14 -34.90 -17.07 -30.46
N ALA A 15 -36.10 -17.14 -29.87
CA ALA A 15 -36.36 -16.56 -28.56
C ALA A 15 -35.50 -17.19 -27.44
N LEU A 16 -35.26 -18.50 -27.50
CA LEU A 16 -34.40 -19.20 -26.55
C LEU A 16 -32.93 -18.78 -26.68
N THR A 17 -32.42 -18.69 -27.92
CA THR A 17 -31.03 -18.27 -28.16
C THR A 17 -30.80 -16.81 -27.79
N THR A 18 -31.75 -15.91 -28.06
CA THR A 18 -31.63 -14.51 -27.63
C THR A 18 -31.67 -14.40 -26.10
N ALA A 19 -32.60 -15.08 -25.44
CA ALA A 19 -32.66 -15.11 -23.97
C ALA A 19 -31.36 -15.66 -23.35
N LEU A 20 -30.79 -16.71 -23.91
CA LEU A 20 -29.52 -17.28 -23.46
C LEU A 20 -28.35 -16.29 -23.65
N VAL A 21 -28.28 -15.60 -24.79
CA VAL A 21 -27.25 -14.56 -25.03
C VAL A 21 -27.39 -13.40 -24.05
N PHE A 22 -28.62 -12.98 -23.73
CA PHE A 22 -28.85 -11.94 -22.73
C PHE A 22 -28.40 -12.38 -21.33
N LEU A 23 -28.74 -13.61 -20.91
CA LEU A 23 -28.32 -14.15 -19.62
C LEU A 23 -26.80 -14.31 -19.52
N ILE A 24 -26.14 -14.76 -20.59
CA ILE A 24 -24.68 -14.86 -20.63
C ILE A 24 -24.04 -13.47 -20.58
N ASN A 25 -24.55 -12.50 -21.34
CA ASN A 25 -24.02 -11.13 -21.32
C ASN A 25 -24.19 -10.48 -19.95
N ASP A 26 -25.34 -10.68 -19.29
CA ASP A 26 -25.57 -10.15 -17.94
C ASP A 26 -24.64 -10.82 -16.93
N ALA A 27 -24.50 -12.15 -16.96
CA ALA A 27 -23.56 -12.87 -16.10
C ALA A 27 -22.10 -12.44 -16.33
N VAL A 28 -21.67 -12.26 -17.59
CA VAL A 28 -20.32 -11.80 -17.93
C VAL A 28 -20.10 -10.34 -17.53
N THR A 29 -21.13 -9.49 -17.65
CA THR A 29 -21.06 -8.09 -17.25
C THR A 29 -20.98 -7.96 -15.73
N ASN A 30 -21.82 -8.71 -14.99
CA ASN A 30 -21.77 -8.78 -13.53
C ASN A 30 -20.45 -9.39 -13.03
N TYR A 31 -19.90 -10.40 -13.70
CA TYR A 31 -18.56 -10.94 -13.41
C TYR A 31 -17.43 -9.93 -13.71
N ARG A 32 -17.57 -9.09 -14.73
CA ARG A 32 -16.65 -7.96 -14.96
C ARG A 32 -16.85 -6.81 -13.95
N GLN A 33 -18.03 -6.73 -13.33
CA GLN A 33 -18.36 -5.75 -12.31
C GLN A 33 -17.83 -6.12 -10.91
N THR A 34 -17.23 -7.31 -10.73
CA THR A 34 -16.07 -7.47 -9.83
C THR A 34 -14.91 -6.65 -10.38
N SER A 35 -15.06 -5.33 -10.25
CA SER A 35 -14.24 -4.28 -10.84
C SER A 35 -12.78 -4.48 -10.43
N THR A 36 -11.93 -4.81 -11.40
CA THR A 36 -10.49 -4.65 -11.24
C THR A 36 -10.21 -3.17 -10.96
N ARG A 37 -9.88 -2.85 -9.70
CA ARG A 37 -9.47 -1.53 -9.26
C ARG A 37 -8.46 -0.93 -10.25
N ARG A 38 -8.78 0.23 -10.83
CA ARG A 38 -7.82 0.97 -11.66
C ARG A 38 -6.96 1.83 -10.74
N MET A 39 -5.66 1.56 -10.73
CA MET A 39 -4.67 2.31 -9.93
C MET A 39 -4.71 3.82 -10.21
N SER A 40 -4.95 4.17 -11.46
CA SER A 40 -4.98 5.55 -11.94
C SER A 40 -6.15 5.73 -12.92
N ILE A 41 -6.88 6.83 -12.77
CA ILE A 41 -7.99 7.22 -13.64
C ILE A 41 -7.53 8.43 -14.43
N ASP A 42 -7.39 8.27 -15.75
CA ASP A 42 -7.11 9.37 -16.66
C ASP A 42 -8.30 10.34 -16.68
N LEU A 43 -8.04 11.61 -16.36
CA LEU A 43 -9.03 12.68 -16.36
C LEU A 43 -8.95 13.55 -17.64
N GLY A 44 -8.02 13.24 -18.56
CA GLY A 44 -7.70 14.04 -19.73
C GLY A 44 -6.79 15.23 -19.43
N GLY A 45 -6.19 15.81 -20.48
CA GLY A 45 -5.34 17.00 -20.36
C GLY A 45 -4.10 16.81 -19.50
N GLY A 46 -3.53 15.60 -19.46
CA GLY A 46 -2.38 15.25 -18.63
C GLY A 46 -2.69 15.08 -17.14
N LYS A 47 -3.98 15.12 -16.76
CA LYS A 47 -4.41 14.94 -15.37
C LYS A 47 -4.75 13.48 -15.10
N CYS A 48 -4.39 13.03 -13.91
CA CYS A 48 -4.67 11.67 -13.46
C CYS A 48 -5.14 11.71 -12.01
N LYS A 49 -6.14 10.89 -11.67
CA LYS A 49 -6.58 10.66 -10.30
C LYS A 49 -6.02 9.33 -9.82
N TRP A 50 -5.24 9.35 -8.75
CA TRP A 50 -4.83 8.13 -8.06
C TRP A 50 -6.03 7.53 -7.31
N THR A 51 -6.18 6.21 -7.40
CA THR A 51 -7.18 5.47 -6.63
C THR A 51 -6.47 4.78 -5.46
N PRO A 52 -6.91 4.96 -4.20
CA PRO A 52 -6.35 4.23 -3.07
C PRO A 52 -6.66 2.72 -3.13
N PRO A 53 -5.98 1.90 -2.31
CA PRO A 53 -6.42 0.54 -2.04
C PRO A 53 -7.79 0.52 -1.34
N ASP A 54 -8.48 -0.61 -1.45
CA ASP A 54 -9.77 -0.82 -0.78
C ASP A 54 -9.52 -1.38 0.63
N VAL A 55 -9.76 -0.55 1.64
CA VAL A 55 -9.48 -0.88 3.05
C VAL A 55 -10.42 -1.97 3.58
N ASP A 56 -11.67 -2.01 3.12
CA ASP A 56 -12.66 -2.99 3.60
C ASP A 56 -12.46 -4.36 2.96
N SER A 57 -11.76 -4.40 1.83
CA SER A 57 -11.50 -5.63 1.07
C SER A 57 -10.66 -6.66 1.81
N ILE A 58 -10.02 -6.31 2.93
CA ILE A 58 -9.17 -7.23 3.70
C ILE A 58 -9.95 -8.04 4.73
N ASN A 59 -11.18 -7.65 5.06
CA ASN A 59 -11.97 -8.33 6.07
C ASN A 59 -12.30 -9.76 5.62
N ASN A 60 -12.10 -10.74 6.52
CA ASN A 60 -12.39 -12.16 6.32
C ASN A 60 -11.59 -12.87 5.21
N LYS A 61 -10.50 -12.28 4.70
CA LYS A 61 -9.59 -12.94 3.74
C LYS A 61 -8.38 -13.53 4.44
N LYS A 62 -7.89 -14.69 3.98
CA LYS A 62 -6.60 -15.21 4.44
C LYS A 62 -5.51 -14.66 3.53
N PHE A 63 -4.52 -13.99 4.11
CA PHE A 63 -3.37 -13.46 3.38
C PHE A 63 -2.10 -14.19 3.76
N PHE A 64 -1.18 -14.25 2.80
CA PHE A 64 0.24 -14.47 3.06
C PHE A 64 0.87 -13.09 3.29
N LYS A 65 1.14 -12.77 4.57
CA LYS A 65 1.52 -11.44 5.04
C LYS A 65 2.99 -11.17 4.74
N THR A 66 3.26 -10.00 4.18
CA THR A 66 4.59 -9.55 3.80
C THR A 66 5.02 -8.39 4.67
N LEU A 67 6.14 -8.56 5.35
CA LEU A 67 6.83 -7.49 6.04
C LEU A 67 7.70 -6.71 5.05
N ILE A 68 7.67 -5.39 5.13
CA ILE A 68 8.52 -4.47 4.38
C ILE A 68 9.41 -3.80 5.43
N ALA A 69 10.62 -4.32 5.57
CA ALA A 69 11.58 -3.90 6.58
C ALA A 69 12.73 -3.12 5.95
N GLY A 70 13.39 -2.29 6.74
CA GLY A 70 14.53 -1.48 6.28
C GLY A 70 14.80 -0.30 7.21
N PHE A 71 15.94 0.34 7.02
CA PHE A 71 16.34 1.51 7.80
C PHE A 71 15.34 2.67 7.63
N PRO A 72 15.13 3.54 8.64
CA PRO A 72 14.44 4.82 8.45
C PRO A 72 14.94 5.55 7.20
N SER A 73 14.04 6.18 6.43
CA SER A 73 14.40 6.80 5.14
C SER A 73 14.98 5.85 4.07
N GLY A 74 14.80 4.54 4.24
CA GLY A 74 15.18 3.50 3.29
C GLY A 74 14.16 3.26 2.17
N ASP A 75 13.36 4.26 1.78
CA ASP A 75 12.34 4.16 0.71
C ASP A 75 11.23 3.10 0.91
N LYS A 76 11.05 2.55 2.13
CA LYS A 76 9.97 1.58 2.43
C LYS A 76 8.57 2.07 2.02
N ARG A 77 8.34 3.38 2.09
CA ARG A 77 7.08 4.01 1.68
C ARG A 77 6.77 3.81 0.20
N LEU A 78 7.80 3.88 -0.64
CA LEU A 78 7.66 3.62 -2.06
C LEU A 78 7.32 2.15 -2.32
N THR A 79 8.01 1.23 -1.63
CA THR A 79 7.76 -0.21 -1.77
C THR A 79 6.33 -0.58 -1.38
N PHE A 80 5.81 -0.10 -0.25
CA PHE A 80 4.42 -0.41 0.11
C PHE A 80 3.43 0.24 -0.86
N ALA A 81 3.65 1.48 -1.30
CA ALA A 81 2.78 2.15 -2.26
C ALA A 81 2.71 1.38 -3.60
N GLN A 82 3.82 0.78 -4.02
CA GLN A 82 3.85 -0.11 -5.18
C GLN A 82 3.06 -1.40 -4.95
N LEU A 83 3.13 -2.00 -3.76
CA LEU A 83 2.36 -3.19 -3.41
C LEU A 83 0.85 -2.90 -3.33
N GLU A 84 0.46 -1.78 -2.73
CA GLU A 84 -0.92 -1.29 -2.74
C GLU A 84 -1.40 -1.03 -4.16
N ALA A 85 -0.54 -0.43 -5.00
CA ALA A 85 -0.84 -0.16 -6.39
C ALA A 85 -1.09 -1.45 -7.21
N LEU A 86 -0.25 -2.48 -7.02
CA LEU A 86 -0.33 -3.72 -7.77
C LEU A 86 -1.47 -4.63 -7.31
N THR A 87 -1.78 -4.65 -6.01
CA THR A 87 -2.73 -5.61 -5.44
C THR A 87 -4.09 -5.00 -5.10
N GLY A 88 -4.13 -3.69 -4.89
CA GLY A 88 -5.31 -3.00 -4.37
C GLY A 88 -5.59 -3.24 -2.90
N PHE A 89 -4.71 -3.94 -2.17
CA PHE A 89 -4.83 -4.11 -0.74
C PHE A 89 -4.04 -3.06 0.02
N PRO A 90 -4.54 -2.57 1.17
CA PRO A 90 -3.85 -1.59 1.99
C PRO A 90 -2.63 -2.20 2.70
N ALA A 91 -1.62 -1.37 2.90
CA ALA A 91 -0.53 -1.63 3.83
C ALA A 91 -0.80 -0.97 5.18
N ARG A 92 -0.06 -1.38 6.21
CA ARG A 92 -0.11 -0.76 7.53
C ARG A 92 1.26 -0.60 8.16
N ASP A 93 1.42 0.44 8.96
CA ASP A 93 2.62 0.62 9.79
C ASP A 93 2.56 -0.32 11.00
N GLU A 94 3.70 -0.91 11.40
CA GLU A 94 3.75 -1.79 12.56
C GLU A 94 3.39 -1.06 13.87
N TRP A 95 3.68 0.23 13.97
CA TRP A 95 3.33 1.05 15.14
C TRP A 95 1.83 1.16 15.33
N ASP A 96 1.05 1.09 14.26
CA ASP A 96 -0.41 1.06 14.38
C ASP A 96 -0.89 -0.22 15.08
N PHE A 97 -0.14 -1.33 15.01
CA PHE A 97 -0.55 -2.56 15.71
C PHE A 97 -0.42 -2.43 17.23
N GLU A 98 0.56 -1.65 17.70
CA GLU A 98 0.72 -1.37 19.12
C GLU A 98 -0.45 -0.52 19.66
N HIS A 99 -0.86 0.50 18.91
CA HIS A 99 -1.88 1.45 19.38
C HIS A 99 -3.33 1.08 19.01
N LEU A 100 -3.54 0.45 17.85
CA LEU A 100 -4.86 0.18 17.27
C LEU A 100 -5.17 -1.32 17.18
N GLY A 101 -4.22 -2.17 17.57
CA GLY A 101 -4.35 -3.63 17.57
C GLY A 101 -4.02 -4.29 16.23
N MET A 102 -3.83 -5.61 16.29
CA MET A 102 -3.51 -6.43 15.13
C MET A 102 -4.65 -6.43 14.11
N THR A 103 -4.34 -6.15 12.85
CA THR A 103 -5.32 -6.17 11.75
C THR A 103 -4.89 -7.04 10.59
N ASN A 104 -5.85 -7.35 9.70
CA ASN A 104 -5.65 -8.30 8.62
C ASN A 104 -4.96 -7.72 7.37
N HIS A 105 -4.17 -6.66 7.54
CA HIS A 105 -3.43 -6.06 6.43
C HIS A 105 -2.41 -7.06 5.88
N PRO A 106 -2.33 -7.28 4.55
CA PRO A 106 -1.37 -8.19 3.94
C PRO A 106 0.05 -7.63 3.89
N PHE A 107 0.22 -6.31 3.99
CA PHE A 107 1.53 -5.67 3.98
C PHE A 107 1.75 -4.90 5.28
N ILE A 108 2.88 -5.15 5.91
CA ILE A 108 3.27 -4.54 7.18
C ILE A 108 4.57 -3.78 6.94
N LYS A 109 4.61 -2.48 7.19
CA LYS A 109 5.82 -1.67 7.13
C LYS A 109 6.46 -1.66 8.52
N ALA A 110 7.75 -2.00 8.57
CA ALA A 110 8.53 -1.98 9.80
C ALA A 110 9.87 -1.26 9.64
N ASN A 111 10.38 -0.68 10.71
CA ASN A 111 11.76 -0.18 10.76
C ASN A 111 12.70 -1.31 11.19
N TYR A 112 13.88 -1.37 10.58
CA TYR A 112 14.91 -2.33 10.96
C TYR A 112 16.30 -1.66 10.96
N PRO A 113 17.18 -1.97 11.93
CA PRO A 113 16.96 -2.85 13.08
C PRO A 113 16.04 -2.25 14.15
N HIS A 114 15.33 -3.11 14.89
CA HIS A 114 14.66 -2.72 16.14
C HIS A 114 15.71 -2.63 17.24
N HIS A 115 15.62 -1.59 18.08
CA HIS A 115 16.50 -1.46 19.24
C HIS A 115 16.28 -2.58 20.26
N GLU A 116 15.03 -3.06 20.36
CA GLU A 116 14.58 -4.08 21.30
C GLU A 116 14.94 -5.50 20.84
N GLY A 117 15.29 -5.69 19.55
CA GLY A 117 15.53 -7.00 18.95
C GLY A 117 14.29 -7.90 18.86
N ILE A 118 13.10 -7.36 19.13
CA ILE A 118 11.82 -8.07 19.05
C ILE A 118 10.93 -7.33 18.05
N TRP A 119 10.23 -8.09 17.21
CA TRP A 119 9.35 -7.55 16.19
C TRP A 119 7.93 -7.34 16.73
N GLY A 120 7.34 -6.16 16.49
CA GLY A 120 5.97 -5.84 16.92
C GLY A 120 4.87 -6.68 16.25
N TRP A 121 5.22 -7.40 15.16
CA TRP A 121 4.31 -8.24 14.40
C TRP A 121 4.40 -9.74 14.73
N GLN A 122 5.29 -10.15 15.66
CA GLN A 122 5.42 -11.55 16.14
C GLN A 122 5.42 -12.59 15.00
N ASP A 123 4.53 -13.59 15.07
CA ASP A 123 4.40 -14.66 14.07
C ASP A 123 3.45 -14.29 12.91
N ALA A 124 3.05 -13.02 12.79
CA ALA A 124 2.07 -12.60 11.79
C ALA A 124 2.67 -12.41 10.39
N GLY A 125 3.99 -12.33 10.25
CA GLY A 125 4.66 -12.15 8.95
C GLY A 125 5.11 -13.48 8.37
N ASP A 126 4.71 -13.79 7.15
CA ASP A 126 5.10 -15.03 6.46
C ASP A 126 6.37 -14.86 5.61
N GLN A 127 6.63 -13.64 5.13
CA GLN A 127 7.80 -13.29 4.32
C GLN A 127 8.26 -11.85 4.55
N VAL A 128 9.52 -11.58 4.20
CA VAL A 128 10.15 -10.26 4.38
C VAL A 128 10.73 -9.74 3.06
N ILE A 129 10.39 -8.49 2.74
CA ILE A 129 11.08 -7.67 1.75
C ILE A 129 11.98 -6.70 2.52
N MET A 130 13.30 -6.91 2.42
CA MET A 130 14.29 -5.99 2.97
C MET A 130 14.60 -4.89 1.95
N VAL A 131 14.29 -3.65 2.29
CA VAL A 131 14.56 -2.48 1.45
C VAL A 131 15.87 -1.84 1.87
N VAL A 132 16.86 -1.90 0.99
CA VAL A 132 18.19 -1.35 1.21
C VAL A 132 18.41 -0.17 0.28
N ARG A 133 18.81 0.96 0.84
CA ARG A 133 19.12 2.20 0.12
C ARG A 133 20.58 2.57 0.34
N ASN A 134 21.11 3.39 -0.55
CA ASN A 134 22.41 4.03 -0.34
C ASN A 134 22.45 4.76 1.01
N ILE A 135 23.41 4.37 1.86
CA ILE A 135 23.51 4.86 3.24
C ILE A 135 23.67 6.38 3.33
N LYS A 136 24.45 7.00 2.42
CA LYS A 136 24.66 8.46 2.43
C LYS A 136 23.34 9.20 2.23
N ARG A 137 22.47 8.67 1.37
CA ARG A 137 21.15 9.26 1.11
C ARG A 137 20.18 8.99 2.25
N ALA A 138 20.18 7.77 2.79
CA ALA A 138 19.32 7.42 3.91
C ALA A 138 19.64 8.24 5.16
N MET A 139 20.92 8.47 5.47
CA MET A 139 21.33 9.31 6.61
C MET A 139 20.86 10.75 6.49
N VAL A 140 21.07 11.39 5.33
CA VAL A 140 20.63 12.78 5.10
C VAL A 140 19.11 12.89 5.22
N GLU A 141 18.37 12.02 4.56
CA GLU A 141 16.90 12.06 4.63
C GLU A 141 16.37 11.69 6.01
N TYR A 142 17.06 10.83 6.77
CA TYR A 142 16.69 10.53 8.15
C TYR A 142 16.88 11.74 9.06
N HIS A 143 18.02 12.43 8.93
CA HIS A 143 18.24 13.69 9.63
C HIS A 143 17.16 14.72 9.28
N ASP A 144 16.86 14.91 7.99
CA ASP A 144 15.91 15.93 7.56
C ASP A 144 14.51 15.67 8.15
N ILE A 145 14.05 14.41 8.16
CA ILE A 145 12.80 14.03 8.82
C ILE A 145 12.84 14.32 10.32
N LEU A 146 13.94 13.98 11.01
CA LEU A 146 14.09 14.24 12.44
C LEU A 146 14.07 15.74 12.76
N TRP A 147 14.73 16.54 11.93
CA TRP A 147 14.77 17.98 12.05
C TRP A 147 13.38 18.60 11.84
N ASP A 148 12.66 18.16 10.81
CA ASP A 148 11.29 18.63 10.51
C ASP A 148 10.32 18.37 11.67
N ILE A 149 10.46 17.23 12.34
CA ILE A 149 9.65 16.87 13.53
C ILE A 149 10.27 17.39 14.85
N GLY A 150 11.21 18.33 14.78
CA GLY A 150 11.80 18.96 15.96
C GLY A 150 12.47 17.98 16.93
N TYR A 151 12.97 16.86 16.43
CA TYR A 151 13.55 15.76 17.21
C TYR A 151 12.61 15.21 18.30
N ALA A 152 11.30 15.27 18.05
CA ALA A 152 10.26 14.75 18.94
C ALA A 152 10.56 13.34 19.45
N LYS A 153 10.31 13.12 20.75
CA LYS A 153 10.56 11.83 21.42
C LYS A 153 9.30 11.03 21.65
N THR A 154 8.13 11.67 21.54
CA THR A 154 6.82 11.03 21.66
C THR A 154 6.05 11.13 20.36
N TRP A 155 5.12 10.21 20.16
CA TRP A 155 4.25 10.20 19.00
C TRP A 155 3.41 11.49 18.91
N ASP A 156 2.84 11.95 20.02
CA ASP A 156 2.01 13.16 20.07
C ASP A 156 2.79 14.41 19.61
N GLN A 157 4.02 14.57 20.09
CA GLN A 157 4.90 15.68 19.69
C GLN A 157 5.23 15.62 18.18
N ALA A 158 5.54 14.43 17.67
CA ALA A 158 5.84 14.26 16.26
C ALA A 158 4.60 14.53 15.38
N PHE A 159 3.41 14.12 15.86
CA PHE A 159 2.15 14.30 15.14
C PHE A 159 1.78 15.77 14.96
N GLU A 160 1.98 16.60 15.99
CA GLU A 160 1.75 18.05 15.92
C GLU A 160 2.65 18.76 14.90
N LEU A 161 3.82 18.18 14.61
CA LEU A 161 4.82 18.76 13.70
C LEU A 161 4.76 18.20 12.27
N ILE A 162 3.82 17.29 11.98
CA ILE A 162 3.58 16.77 10.61
C ILE A 162 3.43 17.90 9.56
N PRO A 163 2.75 19.04 9.83
CA PRO A 163 2.65 20.12 8.86
C PRO A 163 4.01 20.73 8.43
N ASN A 164 5.06 20.55 9.23
CA ASN A 164 6.40 21.07 8.95
C ASN A 164 7.23 20.17 8.04
N LEU A 165 6.78 18.92 7.81
CA LEU A 165 7.52 17.96 6.98
C LEU A 165 7.75 18.51 5.57
N TYR A 166 9.02 18.48 5.17
CA TYR A 166 9.51 18.86 3.84
C TYR A 166 9.20 20.30 3.42
N GLN A 167 8.95 21.21 4.38
CA GLN A 167 8.71 22.62 4.07
C GLN A 167 10.01 23.37 3.79
N GLU A 168 11.05 23.09 4.56
CA GLU A 168 12.35 23.75 4.46
C GLU A 168 13.48 22.73 4.48
N ARG A 169 14.64 23.14 3.96
CA ARG A 169 15.84 22.32 4.06
C ARG A 169 16.55 22.65 5.38
N PRO A 170 16.95 21.65 6.18
CA PRO A 170 17.74 21.91 7.38
C PRO A 170 19.04 22.67 7.07
N PRO A 171 19.48 23.58 7.94
CA PRO A 171 20.79 24.20 7.85
C PRO A 171 21.91 23.15 7.81
N LEU A 172 22.98 23.44 7.06
CA LEU A 172 24.12 22.53 6.98
C LEU A 172 24.79 22.33 8.35
N ASP A 173 24.86 23.39 9.16
CA ASP A 173 25.50 23.35 10.48
C ASP A 173 24.76 22.40 11.43
N ASP A 174 23.42 22.40 11.39
CA ASP A 174 22.58 21.47 12.16
C ASP A 174 22.86 20.01 11.77
N PHE A 175 22.95 19.73 10.47
CA PHE A 175 23.30 18.39 9.99
C PHE A 175 24.70 17.96 10.44
N MET A 176 25.67 18.86 10.38
CA MET A 176 27.05 18.58 10.80
C MET A 176 27.13 18.30 12.30
N ALA A 177 26.42 19.08 13.12
CA ALA A 177 26.32 18.87 14.56
C ALA A 177 25.68 17.53 14.90
N TRP A 178 24.52 17.21 14.30
CA TRP A 178 23.83 15.93 14.50
C TRP A 178 24.69 14.73 14.08
N ARG A 179 25.34 14.82 12.92
CA ARG A 179 26.21 13.75 12.43
C ARG A 179 27.35 13.50 13.41
N ASP A 180 28.01 14.57 13.85
CA ASP A 180 29.17 14.45 14.73
C ASP A 180 28.76 13.87 16.08
N GLU A 181 27.65 14.34 16.67
CA GLU A 181 27.05 13.75 17.88
C GLU A 181 26.83 12.23 17.73
N ARG A 182 26.17 11.79 16.65
CA ARG A 182 25.89 10.36 16.43
C ARG A 182 27.14 9.51 16.21
N VAL A 183 28.13 10.06 15.51
CA VAL A 183 29.40 9.35 15.32
C VAL A 183 30.14 9.21 16.65
N PHE A 184 30.12 10.21 17.52
CA PHE A 184 30.77 10.14 18.83
C PHE A 184 30.01 9.28 19.85
N ASP A 185 28.68 9.20 19.78
CA ASP A 185 27.88 8.34 20.65
C ASP A 185 28.05 6.83 20.33
N GLU A 186 28.43 6.49 19.09
CA GLU A 186 28.57 5.11 18.62
C GLU A 186 30.01 4.55 18.69
N ILE A 187 31.00 5.37 19.04
CA ILE A 187 32.44 4.99 19.20
C ILE A 187 32.81 4.87 20.68
#